data_AF-A0A1F9Z3A9-F1
#
_entry.id   AF-A0A1F9Z3A9-F1
#
_cell.length_a   1.000
_cell.length_b   1.000
_cell.length_c   1.000
_cell.angle_alpha   90.00
_cell.angle_beta   90.00
_cell.angle_gamma   90.00
#
_symmetry.space_group_name_H-M   'P 1'
#
loop_
_entity.id
_entity.type
_entity.pdbx_description
1 polymer ?
#
loop_
_entity_poly.entity_id
_entity_poly.type
_entity_poly.pdbx_seq_one_letter_code
_entity_poly.pdbx_strand_id
1 'polypeptide(L)'
;EADVTKQHIEYIRTKGKEAYGVLMMYHMANKEQLLEEALKIQSYGAQGVILMDSAGASVPKLVSDTIKCFVDHLNIRVGFHAHNNLGLAISNSLIAIESGATIIDGTIRGFGAGAGNCQLEVLAGLLSKLNIDTGLDLYKLMDASDNVVAKMMKVPQEITSMSLISGLAGVFSGFANNVKKAAIRFKVDPRDIFIELGRRKIVAGQEDFIVDVAIDIATKKAKDQSLSF
;
A
#
# COMPACT_ATOMS: atom_id res chain seq x y z
N GLU A 1 -6.88 -9.16 10.09
CA GLU A 1 -6.84 -10.34 10.98
C GLU A 1 -5.62 -11.18 10.59
N ALA A 2 -4.76 -11.49 11.55
CA ALA A 2 -3.50 -12.20 11.36
C ALA A 2 -3.58 -13.69 11.72
N ASP A 3 -4.63 -14.11 12.41
CA ASP A 3 -4.88 -15.51 12.77
C ASP A 3 -4.90 -16.45 11.57
N VAL A 4 -5.45 -16.01 10.44
CA VAL A 4 -5.44 -16.74 9.16
C VAL A 4 -4.03 -17.01 8.61
N THR A 5 -3.00 -16.33 9.11
CA THR A 5 -1.62 -16.49 8.67
C THR A 5 -0.85 -17.60 9.41
N LYS A 6 -1.36 -18.07 10.55
CA LYS A 6 -0.65 -18.99 11.46
C LYS A 6 -0.09 -20.22 10.74
N GLN A 7 -0.95 -20.99 10.07
CA GLN A 7 -0.54 -22.23 9.38
C GLN A 7 0.54 -21.99 8.33
N HIS A 8 0.51 -20.83 7.67
CA HIS A 8 1.45 -20.48 6.61
C HIS A 8 2.81 -20.12 7.20
N ILE A 9 2.83 -19.28 8.23
CA ILE A 9 4.05 -18.91 8.94
C ILE A 9 4.71 -20.15 9.54
N GLU A 10 3.96 -20.94 10.31
CA GLU A 10 4.46 -22.17 10.94
C GLU A 10 5.05 -23.12 9.90
N TYR A 11 4.35 -23.35 8.78
CA TYR A 11 4.85 -24.16 7.68
C TYR A 11 6.20 -23.64 7.14
N ILE A 12 6.31 -22.35 6.80
CA ILE A 12 7.56 -21.74 6.31
C ILE A 12 8.69 -21.94 7.32
N ARG A 13 8.41 -21.79 8.61
CA ARG A 13 9.37 -22.01 9.69
C ARG A 13 9.80 -23.47 9.81
N THR A 14 8.89 -24.44 9.68
CA THR A 14 9.25 -25.87 9.66
C THR A 14 10.16 -26.26 8.49
N LYS A 15 10.15 -25.47 7.41
CA LYS A 15 11.06 -25.63 6.26
C LYS A 15 12.39 -24.90 6.42
N GLY A 16 12.65 -24.30 7.58
CA GLY A 16 13.88 -23.55 7.85
C GLY A 16 14.02 -22.28 6.99
N LYS A 17 12.90 -21.70 6.53
CA LYS A 17 12.88 -20.48 5.71
C LYS A 17 12.49 -19.27 6.54
N GLU A 18 12.93 -18.08 6.12
CA GLU A 18 12.46 -16.85 6.72
C GLU A 18 10.99 -16.61 6.41
N ALA A 19 10.23 -16.22 7.44
CA ALA A 19 8.83 -15.86 7.33
C ALA A 19 8.64 -14.42 7.78
N TYR A 20 7.94 -13.63 6.97
CA TYR A 20 7.51 -12.28 7.33
C TYR A 20 5.99 -12.23 7.28
N GLY A 21 5.39 -11.68 8.33
CA GLY A 21 3.97 -11.35 8.30
C GLY A 21 3.75 -9.99 7.67
N VAL A 22 2.55 -9.80 7.12
CA VAL A 22 2.19 -8.59 6.39
C VAL A 22 0.85 -8.10 6.91
N LEU A 23 0.77 -6.82 7.26
CA LEU A 23 -0.47 -6.14 7.62
C LEU A 23 -0.84 -5.17 6.50
N MET A 24 -1.73 -5.62 5.63
CA MET A 24 -2.27 -4.81 4.53
C MET A 24 -3.29 -3.79 5.03
N MET A 25 -3.47 -2.69 4.28
CA MET A 25 -4.46 -1.66 4.57
C MET A 25 -4.39 -1.15 6.02
N TYR A 26 -3.17 -1.02 6.57
CA TYR A 26 -2.97 -0.79 8.00
C TYR A 26 -3.62 0.51 8.50
N HIS A 27 -3.81 1.50 7.61
CA HIS A 27 -4.48 2.77 7.92
C HIS A 27 -5.94 2.62 8.38
N MET A 28 -6.55 1.44 8.19
CA MET A 28 -7.93 1.17 8.57
C MET A 28 -8.12 0.79 10.05
N ALA A 29 -7.04 0.53 10.77
CA ALA A 29 -7.06 0.15 12.19
C ALA A 29 -6.20 1.11 13.01
N ASN A 30 -6.50 1.22 14.31
CA ASN A 30 -5.64 1.96 15.22
C ASN A 30 -4.35 1.16 15.54
N LYS A 31 -3.33 1.84 16.07
CA LYS A 31 -2.02 1.23 16.32
C LYS A 31 -2.08 0.12 17.37
N GLU A 32 -2.99 0.20 18.34
CA GLU A 32 -3.18 -0.81 19.38
C GLU A 32 -3.70 -2.12 18.77
N GLN A 33 -4.73 -2.05 17.92
CA GLN A 33 -5.25 -3.19 17.16
C GLN A 33 -4.19 -3.79 16.24
N LEU A 34 -3.44 -2.94 15.53
CA LEU A 34 -2.35 -3.39 14.67
C LEU A 34 -1.25 -4.11 15.46
N LEU A 35 -0.92 -3.63 16.65
CA LEU A 35 0.09 -4.24 17.52
C LEU A 35 -0.38 -5.62 18.00
N GLU A 36 -1.65 -5.78 18.37
CA GLU A 36 -2.21 -7.09 18.71
C GLU A 36 -2.06 -8.09 17.55
N GLU A 37 -2.38 -7.68 16.32
CA GLU A 37 -2.20 -8.52 15.13
C GLU A 37 -0.72 -8.84 14.84
N ALA A 38 0.19 -7.88 15.06
CA ALA A 38 1.62 -8.08 14.90
C ALA A 38 2.21 -9.04 15.96
N LEU A 39 1.73 -8.96 17.20
CA LEU A 39 2.10 -9.89 18.28
C LEU A 39 1.66 -11.33 17.96
N LYS A 40 0.50 -11.51 17.32
CA LYS A 40 0.07 -12.82 16.79
C LYS A 40 1.07 -13.33 15.74
N ILE A 41 1.39 -12.51 14.73
CA ILE A 41 2.38 -12.83 13.68
C ILE A 41 3.72 -13.27 14.30
N GLN A 42 4.22 -12.52 15.27
CA GLN A 42 5.43 -12.87 16.03
C GLN A 42 5.28 -14.21 16.74
N SER A 43 4.15 -14.44 17.42
CA SER A 43 3.90 -15.67 18.18
C SER A 43 3.85 -16.92 17.29
N TYR A 44 3.52 -16.76 16.00
CA TYR A 44 3.52 -17.85 15.01
C TYR A 44 4.92 -18.16 14.45
N GLY A 45 5.95 -17.38 14.84
CA GLY A 45 7.34 -17.63 14.49
C GLY A 45 7.87 -16.78 13.32
N ALA A 46 7.14 -15.75 12.89
CA ALA A 46 7.65 -14.80 11.91
C ALA A 46 8.90 -14.08 12.45
N GLN A 47 9.82 -13.73 11.56
CA GLN A 47 11.06 -13.01 11.86
C GLN A 47 10.99 -11.51 11.52
N GLY A 48 9.85 -11.07 10.98
CA GLY A 48 9.51 -9.68 10.85
C GLY A 48 8.05 -9.48 10.47
N VAL A 49 7.59 -8.24 10.61
CA VAL A 49 6.26 -7.79 10.22
C VAL A 49 6.38 -6.54 9.35
N ILE A 50 5.65 -6.50 8.24
CA ILE A 50 5.66 -5.38 7.29
C ILE A 50 4.29 -4.70 7.31
N LEU A 51 4.28 -3.41 7.62
CA LEU A 51 3.11 -2.54 7.45
C LEU A 51 3.03 -2.11 5.98
N MET A 52 1.91 -2.42 5.32
CA MET A 52 1.69 -2.03 3.92
C MET A 52 0.64 -0.93 3.79
N ASP A 53 1.08 0.22 3.30
CA ASP A 53 0.20 1.32 2.87
C ASP A 53 -0.48 0.97 1.53
N SER A 54 -1.29 -0.09 1.52
CA SER A 54 -1.84 -0.69 0.30
C SER A 54 -2.75 0.26 -0.51
N ALA A 55 -3.26 1.31 0.14
CA ALA A 55 -4.04 2.37 -0.49
C ALA A 55 -3.20 3.62 -0.86
N GLY A 56 -1.94 3.71 -0.46
CA GLY A 56 -1.13 4.92 -0.62
C GLY A 56 -1.76 6.13 0.10
N ALA A 57 -2.39 5.88 1.25
CA ALA A 57 -3.22 6.84 1.98
C ALA A 57 -2.50 7.39 3.23
N SER A 58 -1.34 6.82 3.56
CA SER A 58 -0.66 7.11 4.81
C SER A 58 0.03 8.47 4.78
N VAL A 59 -0.08 9.18 5.90
CA VAL A 59 0.65 10.44 6.14
C VAL A 59 1.81 10.21 7.11
N PRO A 60 2.86 11.04 7.10
CA PRO A 60 4.08 10.81 7.89
C PRO A 60 3.82 10.54 9.38
N LYS A 61 2.88 11.26 10.00
CA LYS A 61 2.57 11.09 11.42
C LYS A 61 2.03 9.70 11.74
N LEU A 62 1.15 9.17 10.89
CA LEU A 62 0.61 7.81 11.04
C LEU A 62 1.73 6.78 10.93
N VAL A 63 2.61 6.92 9.93
CA VAL A 63 3.75 6.02 9.73
C VAL A 63 4.65 6.02 10.96
N SER A 64 5.07 7.20 11.43
CA SER A 64 5.96 7.31 12.59
C SER A 64 5.35 6.72 13.86
N ASP A 65 4.09 7.05 14.16
CA ASP A 65 3.42 6.59 15.37
C ASP A 65 3.23 5.06 15.39
N THR A 66 2.87 4.46 14.24
CA THR A 66 2.66 3.01 14.16
C THR A 66 3.99 2.24 14.13
N ILE A 67 4.98 2.68 13.35
CA ILE A 67 6.30 2.02 13.28
C ILE A 67 6.98 2.05 14.64
N LYS A 68 7.00 3.21 15.32
CA LYS A 68 7.62 3.34 16.64
C LYS A 68 6.93 2.44 17.67
N CYS A 69 5.59 2.38 17.64
CA CYS A 69 4.82 1.46 18.48
C CYS A 69 5.24 0.00 18.27
N PHE A 70 5.45 -0.42 17.02
CA PHE A 70 5.88 -1.79 16.72
C PHE A 70 7.31 -2.05 17.17
N VAL A 71 8.24 -1.12 16.89
CA VAL A 71 9.64 -1.22 17.30
C VAL A 71 9.77 -1.31 18.83
N ASP A 72 8.97 -0.56 19.57
CA ASP A 72 9.00 -0.53 21.04
C ASP A 72 8.47 -1.84 21.69
N HIS A 73 7.67 -2.65 20.98
CA HIS A 73 6.93 -3.77 21.56
C HIS A 73 7.19 -5.14 20.90
N LEU A 74 7.84 -5.18 19.73
CA LEU A 74 8.16 -6.40 19.01
C LEU A 74 9.64 -6.77 19.15
N ASN A 75 9.91 -8.08 19.17
CA ASN A 75 11.26 -8.66 19.20
C ASN A 75 11.70 -9.14 17.81
N ILE A 76 10.98 -8.74 16.76
CA ILE A 76 11.20 -9.13 15.37
C ILE A 76 11.38 -7.88 14.50
N ARG A 77 11.90 -8.04 13.29
CA ARG A 77 12.12 -6.89 12.39
C ARG A 77 10.80 -6.20 12.04
N VAL A 78 10.80 -4.88 12.05
CA VAL A 78 9.67 -4.06 11.59
C VAL A 78 10.00 -3.51 10.21
N GLY A 79 9.07 -3.66 9.29
CA GLY A 79 9.19 -3.18 7.93
C GLY A 79 8.05 -2.29 7.48
N PHE A 80 8.30 -1.53 6.42
CA PHE A 80 7.32 -0.63 5.82
C PHE A 80 7.32 -0.72 4.30
N HIS A 81 6.12 -0.72 3.72
CA HIS A 81 5.87 -0.78 2.30
C HIS A 81 4.95 0.38 1.91
N ALA A 82 5.47 1.31 1.11
CA ALA A 82 4.79 2.54 0.77
C ALA A 82 4.26 2.53 -0.69
N HIS A 83 3.01 2.96 -0.88
CA HIS A 83 2.49 3.35 -2.18
C HIS A 83 2.53 4.86 -2.39
N ASN A 84 2.61 5.29 -3.65
CA ASN A 84 2.88 6.68 -4.01
C ASN A 84 1.64 7.48 -4.44
N ASN A 85 0.44 7.03 -4.11
CA ASN A 85 -0.82 7.64 -4.58
C ASN A 85 -0.98 9.11 -4.19
N LEU A 86 -0.43 9.52 -3.03
CA LEU A 86 -0.36 10.90 -2.56
C LEU A 86 1.02 11.56 -2.77
N GLY A 87 1.94 10.90 -3.45
CA GLY A 87 3.32 11.39 -3.65
C GLY A 87 4.21 11.27 -2.41
N LEU A 88 3.80 10.47 -1.41
CA LEU A 88 4.46 10.39 -0.11
C LEU A 88 5.29 9.12 0.09
N ALA A 89 5.48 8.27 -0.94
CA ALA A 89 6.14 6.98 -0.74
C ALA A 89 7.58 7.10 -0.24
N ILE A 90 8.36 8.02 -0.84
CA ILE A 90 9.75 8.28 -0.44
C ILE A 90 9.81 8.87 0.97
N SER A 91 9.02 9.90 1.26
CA SER A 91 9.01 10.55 2.58
C SER A 91 8.54 9.61 3.68
N ASN A 92 7.49 8.83 3.44
CA ASN A 92 6.99 7.85 4.41
C ASN A 92 8.01 6.73 4.64
N SER A 93 8.75 6.31 3.61
CA SER A 93 9.83 5.33 3.76
C SER A 93 10.97 5.87 4.62
N LEU A 94 11.39 7.13 4.41
CA LEU A 94 12.37 7.78 5.28
C LEU A 94 11.88 7.87 6.73
N ILE A 95 10.63 8.29 6.94
CA ILE A 95 10.02 8.41 8.27
C ILE A 95 9.94 7.04 8.97
N ALA A 96 9.67 5.97 8.23
CA ALA A 96 9.71 4.62 8.77
C ALA A 96 11.13 4.23 9.23
N ILE A 97 12.16 4.53 8.43
CA ILE A 97 13.57 4.32 8.81
C ILE A 97 13.90 5.11 10.09
N GLU A 98 13.59 6.40 10.12
CA GLU A 98 13.82 7.27 11.28
C GLU A 98 13.08 6.81 12.54
N SER A 99 11.95 6.11 12.36
CA SER A 99 11.15 5.53 13.44
C SER A 99 11.60 4.13 13.86
N GLY A 100 12.66 3.58 13.25
CA GLY A 100 13.28 2.31 13.63
C GLY A 100 12.95 1.11 12.76
N ALA A 101 12.24 1.29 11.63
CA ALA A 101 12.06 0.20 10.67
C ALA A 101 13.40 -0.23 10.09
N THR A 102 13.60 -1.54 9.97
CA THR A 102 14.84 -2.15 9.44
C THR A 102 14.65 -2.81 8.08
N ILE A 103 13.42 -2.83 7.57
CA ILE A 103 13.06 -3.36 6.26
C ILE A 103 12.23 -2.30 5.54
N ILE A 104 12.64 -1.93 4.34
CA ILE A 104 11.89 -1.01 3.50
C ILE A 104 11.69 -1.66 2.13
N ASP A 105 10.42 -1.76 1.73
CA ASP A 105 10.08 -2.21 0.40
C ASP A 105 10.11 -1.05 -0.60
N GLY A 106 10.56 -1.36 -1.80
CA GLY A 106 10.45 -0.47 -2.94
C GLY A 106 10.60 -1.25 -4.23
N THR A 107 10.42 -0.53 -5.34
CA THR A 107 10.64 -1.07 -6.68
C THR A 107 11.39 -0.06 -7.53
N ILE A 108 12.14 -0.55 -8.50
CA ILE A 108 12.80 0.31 -9.49
C ILE A 108 11.71 1.03 -10.31
N ARG A 109 11.86 2.34 -10.54
CA ARG A 109 10.86 3.22 -11.18
C ARG A 109 9.50 3.27 -10.50
N GLY A 110 9.41 2.79 -9.26
CA GLY A 110 8.15 2.71 -8.52
C GLY A 110 7.15 1.74 -9.15
N PHE A 111 7.60 0.78 -9.95
CA PHE A 111 6.73 -0.20 -10.57
C PHE A 111 5.78 -0.88 -9.56
N GLY A 112 4.48 -0.69 -9.72
CA GLY A 112 3.49 -1.21 -8.77
C GLY A 112 2.05 -0.88 -9.12
N ALA A 113 1.13 -1.19 -8.21
CA ALA A 113 -0.27 -0.79 -8.33
C ALA A 113 -0.46 0.71 -8.03
N GLY A 114 -1.57 1.28 -8.51
CA GLY A 114 -1.88 2.71 -8.30
C GLY A 114 -0.88 3.62 -9.01
N ALA A 115 -0.38 4.63 -8.29
CA ALA A 115 0.71 5.51 -8.74
C ALA A 115 2.11 4.91 -8.52
N GLY A 116 2.17 3.62 -8.17
CA GLY A 116 3.42 2.91 -7.93
C GLY A 116 3.80 2.78 -6.45
N ASN A 117 4.94 2.11 -6.23
CA ASN A 117 5.56 1.94 -4.92
C ASN A 117 6.66 3.00 -4.69
N CYS A 118 7.29 2.96 -3.52
CA CYS A 118 8.55 3.67 -3.27
C CYS A 118 9.59 3.37 -4.36
N GLN A 119 10.15 4.40 -5.00
CA GLN A 119 11.18 4.27 -6.04
C GLN A 119 12.53 4.01 -5.39
N LEU A 120 13.11 2.81 -5.60
CA LEU A 120 14.34 2.40 -4.90
C LEU A 120 15.53 3.28 -5.24
N GLU A 121 15.73 3.64 -6.51
CA GLU A 121 16.82 4.49 -6.96
C GLU A 121 16.74 5.89 -6.34
N VAL A 122 15.52 6.40 -6.14
CA VAL A 122 15.30 7.72 -5.52
C VAL A 122 15.50 7.65 -4.01
N LEU A 123 14.97 6.62 -3.36
CA LEU A 123 15.18 6.41 -1.93
C LEU A 123 16.68 6.21 -1.62
N ALA A 124 17.38 5.39 -2.40
CA ALA A 124 18.82 5.18 -2.24
C ALA A 124 19.60 6.49 -2.43
N GLY A 125 19.24 7.31 -3.43
CA GLY A 125 19.84 8.63 -3.61
C GLY A 125 19.58 9.58 -2.44
N LEU A 126 18.37 9.58 -1.87
CA LEU A 126 18.03 10.35 -0.68
C LEU A 126 18.82 9.88 0.55
N LEU A 127 18.87 8.57 0.80
CA LEU A 127 19.60 8.00 1.94
C LEU A 127 21.11 8.25 1.82
N SER A 128 21.67 8.15 0.60
CA SER A 128 23.05 8.53 0.32
C SER A 128 23.30 10.01 0.63
N LYS A 129 22.40 10.92 0.23
CA LYS A 129 22.49 12.35 0.56
C LYS A 129 22.43 12.63 2.06
N LEU A 130 21.74 11.77 2.82
CA LEU A 130 21.65 11.84 4.28
C LEU A 130 22.79 11.08 4.99
N ASN A 131 23.76 10.53 4.26
CA ASN A 131 24.84 9.69 4.78
C ASN A 131 24.37 8.43 5.52
N ILE A 132 23.24 7.86 5.10
CA ILE A 132 22.72 6.59 5.59
C ILE A 132 23.21 5.49 4.66
N ASP A 133 24.08 4.61 5.15
CA ASP A 133 24.57 3.46 4.39
C ASP A 133 23.50 2.37 4.31
N THR A 134 23.23 1.92 3.08
CA THR A 134 22.25 0.88 2.76
C THR A 134 22.91 -0.36 2.16
N GLY A 135 24.21 -0.31 1.84
CA GLY A 135 24.89 -1.32 1.03
C GLY A 135 24.43 -1.39 -0.44
N LEU A 136 23.57 -0.47 -0.88
CA LEU A 136 23.08 -0.41 -2.26
C LEU A 136 24.06 0.32 -3.18
N ASP A 137 24.27 -0.23 -4.37
CA ASP A 137 25.04 0.41 -5.43
C ASP A 137 24.13 1.36 -6.22
N LEU A 138 24.21 2.66 -5.89
CA LEU A 138 23.33 3.68 -6.45
C LEU A 138 23.43 3.76 -7.99
N TYR A 139 24.63 3.65 -8.56
CA TYR A 139 24.82 3.69 -10.01
C TYR A 139 24.16 2.48 -10.68
N LYS A 140 24.31 1.27 -10.11
CA LYS A 140 23.60 0.09 -10.64
C LYS A 140 22.09 0.21 -10.53
N LEU A 141 21.55 0.86 -9.51
CA LEU A 141 20.10 1.12 -9.42
C LEU A 141 19.62 2.07 -10.52
N MET A 142 20.39 3.13 -10.80
CA MET A 142 20.11 4.04 -11.92
C MET A 142 20.19 3.31 -13.26
N ASP A 143 21.24 2.50 -13.47
CA ASP A 143 21.40 1.70 -14.68
C ASP A 143 20.25 0.69 -14.85
N ALA A 144 19.83 0.02 -13.77
CA ALA A 144 18.69 -0.89 -13.80
C ALA A 144 17.38 -0.15 -14.13
N SER A 145 17.21 1.07 -13.61
CA SER A 145 16.08 1.94 -13.92
C SER A 145 16.02 2.24 -15.42
N ASP A 146 17.10 2.80 -15.98
CA ASP A 146 17.10 3.33 -17.35
C ASP A 146 17.27 2.25 -18.41
N ASN A 147 18.12 1.25 -18.14
CA ASN A 147 18.51 0.27 -19.16
C ASN A 147 17.66 -1.00 -19.15
N VAL A 148 16.93 -1.29 -18.07
CA VAL A 148 16.12 -2.51 -17.91
C VAL A 148 14.66 -2.15 -17.72
N VAL A 149 14.30 -1.54 -16.59
CA VAL A 149 12.88 -1.40 -16.20
C VAL A 149 12.15 -0.41 -17.09
N ALA A 150 12.78 0.70 -17.48
CA ALA A 150 12.18 1.66 -18.42
C ALA A 150 11.78 1.02 -19.77
N LYS A 151 12.52 0.00 -20.23
CA LYS A 151 12.21 -0.72 -21.48
C LYS A 151 11.09 -1.74 -21.34
N MET A 152 10.83 -2.23 -20.12
CA MET A 152 9.77 -3.21 -19.82
C MET A 152 8.43 -2.54 -19.51
N MET A 153 8.46 -1.32 -18.98
CA MET A 153 7.26 -0.57 -18.62
C MET A 153 6.50 -0.13 -19.87
N LYS A 154 5.22 -0.49 -19.95
CA LYS A 154 4.33 -0.01 -21.02
C LYS A 154 3.86 1.43 -20.82
N VAL A 155 3.75 1.84 -19.56
CA VAL A 155 3.31 3.16 -19.12
C VAL A 155 4.15 3.56 -17.91
N PRO A 156 4.48 4.85 -17.74
CA PRO A 156 5.12 5.34 -16.52
C PRO A 156 4.19 5.17 -15.32
N GLN A 157 4.78 5.08 -14.13
CA GLN A 157 4.04 5.16 -12.87
C GLN A 157 3.91 6.63 -12.50
N GLU A 158 2.68 7.11 -12.47
CA GLU A 158 2.35 8.52 -12.24
C GLU A 158 1.10 8.66 -11.38
N ILE A 159 0.97 9.82 -10.72
CA ILE A 159 -0.23 10.15 -9.98
C ILE A 159 -1.28 10.66 -10.97
N THR A 160 -2.23 9.80 -11.29
CA THR A 160 -3.43 10.14 -12.06
C THR A 160 -4.57 10.54 -11.11
N SER A 161 -5.67 11.09 -11.66
CA SER A 161 -6.88 11.33 -10.86
C SER A 161 -7.42 10.05 -10.19
N MET A 162 -7.21 8.88 -10.80
CA MET A 162 -7.66 7.59 -10.29
C MET A 162 -6.82 7.10 -9.10
N SER A 163 -5.50 7.21 -9.20
CA SER A 163 -4.62 6.85 -8.07
C SER A 163 -4.77 7.85 -6.93
N LEU A 164 -4.90 9.15 -7.25
CA LEU A 164 -5.11 10.20 -6.26
C LEU A 164 -6.39 9.96 -5.46
N ILE A 165 -7.53 9.71 -6.13
CA ILE A 165 -8.78 9.47 -5.43
C ILE A 165 -8.76 8.15 -4.63
N SER A 166 -8.04 7.12 -5.11
CA SER A 166 -7.83 5.87 -4.36
C SER A 166 -7.11 6.14 -3.03
N GLY A 167 -6.04 6.95 -3.06
CA GLY A 167 -5.30 7.36 -1.87
C GLY A 167 -6.15 8.20 -0.92
N LEU A 168 -6.90 9.17 -1.43
CA LEU A 168 -7.79 10.02 -0.62
C LEU A 168 -8.93 9.23 0.02
N ALA A 169 -9.50 8.26 -0.70
CA ALA A 169 -10.58 7.41 -0.19
C ALA A 169 -10.08 6.26 0.69
N GLY A 170 -8.76 6.04 0.77
CA GLY A 170 -8.18 4.92 1.52
C GLY A 170 -8.55 3.56 0.93
N VAL A 171 -8.73 3.46 -0.39
CA VAL A 171 -9.12 2.24 -1.10
C VAL A 171 -7.89 1.57 -1.72
N PHE A 172 -7.89 0.24 -1.71
CA PHE A 172 -6.80 -0.57 -2.24
C PHE A 172 -6.44 -0.22 -3.70
N SER A 173 -5.16 0.07 -3.94
CA SER A 173 -4.66 0.56 -5.23
C SER A 173 -4.90 -0.41 -6.40
N GLY A 174 -5.03 -1.71 -6.12
CA GLY A 174 -5.31 -2.73 -7.13
C GLY A 174 -6.69 -2.62 -7.79
N PHE A 175 -7.63 -1.88 -7.20
CA PHE A 175 -9.00 -1.79 -7.70
C PHE A 175 -9.17 -0.92 -8.96
N ALA A 176 -8.17 -0.10 -9.32
CA ALA A 176 -8.29 0.90 -10.38
C ALA A 176 -8.82 0.35 -11.73
N ASN A 177 -8.34 -0.82 -12.15
CA ASN A 177 -8.78 -1.45 -13.39
C ASN A 177 -10.24 -1.93 -13.33
N ASN A 178 -10.67 -2.47 -12.19
CA ASN A 178 -12.04 -2.94 -11.99
C ASN A 178 -13.01 -1.77 -11.88
N VAL A 179 -12.63 -0.70 -11.15
CA VAL A 179 -13.41 0.55 -11.07
C VAL A 179 -13.57 1.16 -12.45
N LYS A 180 -12.50 1.23 -13.26
CA LYS A 180 -12.59 1.77 -14.63
C LYS A 180 -13.57 0.99 -15.50
N LYS A 181 -13.55 -0.35 -15.43
CA LYS A 181 -14.51 -1.21 -16.15
C LYS A 181 -15.95 -0.97 -15.69
N ALA A 182 -16.19 -0.90 -14.39
CA ALA A 182 -17.51 -0.65 -13.83
C ALA A 182 -18.05 0.75 -14.20
N ALA A 183 -17.21 1.79 -14.10
CA ALA A 183 -17.56 3.16 -14.47
C ALA A 183 -18.04 3.26 -15.93
N ILE A 184 -17.31 2.62 -16.86
CA ILE A 184 -17.70 2.56 -18.28
C ILE A 184 -19.03 1.84 -18.44
N ARG A 185 -19.19 0.67 -17.80
CA ARG A 185 -20.39 -0.17 -17.91
C ARG A 185 -21.66 0.54 -17.43
N PHE A 186 -21.58 1.23 -16.30
CA PHE A 186 -22.73 1.87 -15.65
C PHE A 186 -22.83 3.38 -15.92
N LYS A 187 -21.92 3.93 -16.72
CA LYS A 187 -21.88 5.36 -17.12
C LYS A 187 -21.86 6.31 -15.91
N VAL A 188 -21.05 5.96 -14.91
CA VAL A 188 -20.82 6.75 -13.69
C VAL A 188 -19.39 7.23 -13.63
N ASP A 189 -19.11 8.24 -12.79
CA ASP A 189 -17.74 8.70 -12.58
C ASP A 189 -16.97 7.68 -11.72
N PRO A 190 -15.78 7.24 -12.15
CA PRO A 190 -15.00 6.29 -11.35
C PRO A 190 -14.53 6.87 -10.00
N ARG A 191 -14.43 8.20 -9.87
CA ARG A 191 -14.08 8.87 -8.60
C ARG A 191 -15.16 8.67 -7.55
N ASP A 192 -16.42 8.74 -7.96
CA ASP A 192 -17.57 8.53 -7.07
C ASP A 192 -17.61 7.08 -6.56
N ILE A 193 -17.25 6.11 -7.42
CA ILE A 193 -17.11 4.71 -7.01
C ILE A 193 -16.04 4.58 -5.92
N PHE A 194 -14.87 5.19 -6.09
CA PHE A 194 -13.81 5.14 -5.08
C PHE A 194 -14.21 5.77 -3.75
N ILE A 195 -14.86 6.93 -3.77
CA ILE A 195 -15.36 7.60 -2.55
C ILE A 195 -16.33 6.68 -1.81
N GLU A 196 -17.27 6.05 -2.53
CA GLU A 196 -18.27 5.18 -1.92
C GLU A 196 -17.66 3.86 -1.41
N LEU A 197 -16.68 3.28 -2.12
CA LEU A 197 -15.92 2.12 -1.63
C LEU A 197 -15.15 2.45 -0.34
N GLY A 198 -14.52 3.63 -0.27
CA GLY A 198 -13.85 4.12 0.92
C GLY A 198 -14.81 4.30 2.10
N ARG A 199 -15.99 4.90 1.83
CA ARG A 199 -17.07 5.04 2.82
C ARG A 199 -17.54 3.69 3.37
N ARG A 200 -17.60 2.66 2.52
CA ARG A 200 -17.96 1.28 2.90
C ARG A 200 -16.81 0.48 3.50
N LYS A 201 -15.60 1.04 3.62
CA LYS A 201 -14.40 0.38 4.16
C LYS A 201 -14.10 -0.95 3.47
N ILE A 202 -14.21 -0.98 2.14
CA ILE A 202 -13.93 -2.19 1.35
C ILE A 202 -12.42 -2.47 1.33
N VAL A 203 -12.05 -3.74 1.53
CA VAL A 203 -10.65 -4.21 1.55
C VAL A 203 -10.29 -5.02 0.29
N ALA A 204 -9.00 -5.28 0.08
CA ALA A 204 -8.53 -6.12 -1.02
C ALA A 204 -9.20 -7.51 -1.01
N GLY A 205 -9.56 -8.04 -2.18
CA GLY A 205 -10.30 -9.30 -2.32
C GLY A 205 -11.84 -9.16 -2.33
N GLN A 206 -12.36 -7.95 -2.19
CA GLN A 206 -13.78 -7.61 -2.25
C GLN A 206 -14.14 -6.83 -3.54
N GLU A 207 -13.58 -7.26 -4.67
CA GLU A 207 -13.77 -6.61 -5.98
C GLU A 207 -15.22 -6.65 -6.49
N ASP A 208 -16.04 -7.57 -5.97
CA ASP A 208 -17.46 -7.71 -6.28
C ASP A 208 -18.27 -6.45 -5.91
N PHE A 209 -17.97 -5.83 -4.77
CA PHE A 209 -18.63 -4.60 -4.32
C PHE A 209 -18.46 -3.41 -5.27
N ILE A 210 -17.44 -3.42 -6.14
CA ILE A 210 -17.21 -2.37 -7.13
C ILE A 210 -18.41 -2.26 -8.09
N VAL A 211 -18.97 -3.40 -8.48
CA VAL A 211 -20.12 -3.45 -9.39
C VAL A 211 -21.38 -2.95 -8.69
N ASP A 212 -21.61 -3.39 -7.45
CA ASP A 212 -22.78 -2.98 -6.66
C ASP A 212 -22.79 -1.48 -6.40
N VAL A 213 -21.64 -0.91 -6.02
CA VAL A 213 -21.48 0.53 -5.84
C VAL A 213 -21.77 1.29 -7.14
N ALA A 214 -21.31 0.80 -8.28
CA ALA A 214 -21.57 1.44 -9.56
C ALA A 214 -23.07 1.42 -9.94
N ILE A 215 -23.77 0.32 -9.64
CA ILE A 215 -25.23 0.19 -9.82
C ILE A 215 -25.97 1.18 -8.91
N ASP A 216 -25.57 1.27 -7.63
CA ASP A 216 -26.18 2.18 -6.66
C ASP A 216 -26.07 3.64 -7.10
N ILE A 217 -24.88 4.06 -7.56
CA ILE A 217 -24.62 5.42 -8.05
C ILE A 217 -25.47 5.70 -9.30
N ALA A 218 -25.50 4.78 -10.26
CA ALA A 218 -26.30 4.92 -11.47
C ALA A 218 -27.80 5.05 -11.17
N THR A 219 -28.30 4.25 -10.23
CA THR A 219 -29.71 4.25 -9.81
C THR A 219 -30.09 5.57 -9.12
N LYS A 220 -29.23 6.10 -8.25
CA LYS A 220 -29.46 7.41 -7.60
C LYS A 220 -29.51 8.53 -8.63
N LYS A 221 -28.55 8.56 -9.56
CA LYS A 221 -28.48 9.57 -10.62
C LYS A 221 -29.74 9.56 -11.52
N ALA A 222 -30.28 8.38 -11.83
CA ALA A 222 -31.52 8.27 -12.59
C ALA A 222 -32.74 8.80 -11.81
N LYS A 223 -32.81 8.54 -10.49
CA LYS A 223 -33.88 9.08 -9.64
C LYS A 223 -33.83 10.60 -9.52
N ASP A 224 -32.66 11.18 -9.32
CA ASP A 224 -32.50 12.63 -9.19
C ASP A 224 -32.87 13.36 -10.49
N GLN A 225 -32.56 12.76 -11.65
CA GLN A 225 -33.00 13.26 -12.96
C GLN A 225 -34.50 13.15 -13.17
N SER A 226 -35.18 12.16 -12.57
CA SER A 226 -36.64 12.03 -12.68
C SER A 226 -37.43 12.98 -11.76
N LEU A 227 -36.80 13.47 -10.68
CA LEU A 227 -37.40 14.39 -9.71
C LEU A 227 -37.16 15.88 -10.03
N SER A 228 -36.36 16.17 -11.06
CA SER A 228 -36.01 17.53 -11.48
C SER A 228 -36.85 18.05 -12.66
N PHE A 229 -37.96 17.37 -12.98
CA PHE A 229 -38.98 17.77 -13.95
C PHE A 229 -40.30 18.13 -13.26
#